data_AF-A0AAD1RQM2-F1
#
_entry.id   AF-A0AAD1RQM2-F1
#
_cell.length_a   1.000
_cell.length_b   1.000
_cell.length_c   1.000
_cell.angle_alpha   90.00
_cell.angle_beta   90.00
_cell.angle_gamma   90.00
#
_symmetry.space_group_name_H-M   'P 1'
#
loop_
_entity.id
_entity.type
_entity.pdbx_description
1 polymer ?
#
loop_
_entity_poly.entity_id
_entity_poly.type
_entity_poly.pdbx_seq_one_letter_code
_entity_poly.pdbx_strand_id
1 'polypeptide(L)'
;MSKRKAPQESPNDGITDFLTELANYERNVNRAIHKYNAYRKAASVISKYPTKIKSGAEAKKLDGVGAKIAEKIDEFLATGKLRKIEKIRQDDTSSSINFLTRVSGIGPAAARKLVEEGIKTLEDLRNNEHKLNHHQKIGLKYFEDFEMRIPRSEMVQMQDIVLKEVNELDAKYIATVCGSFRRGAESSGDMDILLTHPNFTSQSTKQPHLLHQVVQCLEECGFITDTLVKGDTKFMGVGQLPSDGDKVHPFRRIDIRLIPKDQYYCGVLYFTGSDIFNKNMRSHALDQGFTLNEYTLRPLGVTGIAGEALPIDSEKDIFDYIQYRYREPHERSE
;
A
#
# COMPACT_ATOMS: atom_id res chain seq x y z
N MET A 1 -7.10 -30.83 12.72
CA MET A 1 -6.52 -29.96 13.77
C MET A 1 -5.41 -29.12 13.16
N SER A 2 -5.76 -27.97 12.56
CA SER A 2 -4.79 -27.04 11.99
C SER A 2 -4.25 -26.15 13.10
N LYS A 3 -2.96 -26.27 13.40
CA LYS A 3 -2.29 -25.43 14.38
C LYS A 3 -2.34 -23.99 13.87
N ARG A 4 -3.10 -23.13 14.55
CA ARG A 4 -3.07 -21.68 14.39
C ARG A 4 -1.61 -21.23 14.52
N LYS A 5 -0.98 -20.82 13.41
CA LYS A 5 0.26 -20.05 13.48
C LYS A 5 -0.14 -18.63 13.87
N ALA A 6 0.18 -18.24 15.10
CA ALA A 6 0.11 -16.84 15.50
C ALA A 6 0.90 -15.98 14.51
N PRO A 7 0.57 -14.68 14.33
CA PRO A 7 1.44 -13.76 13.62
C PRO A 7 2.83 -13.87 14.25
N GLN A 8 3.82 -14.24 13.45
CA GLN A 8 5.16 -14.46 13.94
C GLN A 8 5.74 -13.07 14.28
N GLU A 9 5.65 -12.65 15.56
CA GLU A 9 6.43 -11.52 16.09
C GLU A 9 7.87 -11.72 15.62
N SER A 10 8.42 -10.75 14.89
CA SER A 10 9.76 -10.95 14.36
C SER A 10 10.74 -10.81 15.53
N PRO A 11 11.81 -11.63 15.59
CA PRO A 11 12.79 -11.53 16.67
C PRO A 11 13.54 -10.18 16.67
N ASN A 12 13.28 -9.32 15.68
CA ASN A 12 13.98 -8.07 15.41
C ASN A 12 13.03 -6.85 15.37
N ASP A 13 11.83 -6.93 15.96
CA ASP A 13 10.80 -5.87 15.86
C ASP A 13 11.32 -4.49 16.31
N GLY A 14 12.09 -4.41 17.40
CA GLY A 14 12.72 -3.16 17.83
C GLY A 14 13.65 -2.54 16.77
N ILE A 15 14.34 -3.37 15.96
CA ILE A 15 15.18 -2.90 14.86
C ILE A 15 14.30 -2.40 13.70
N THR A 16 13.28 -3.17 13.33
CA THR A 16 12.39 -2.80 12.21
C THR A 16 11.57 -1.55 12.52
N ASP A 17 11.18 -1.34 13.78
CA ASP A 17 10.43 -0.18 14.24
C ASP A 17 11.25 1.11 14.07
N PHE A 18 12.49 1.12 14.57
CA PHE A 18 13.33 2.31 14.46
C PHE A 18 13.69 2.60 12.99
N LEU A 19 13.89 1.57 12.16
CA LEU A 19 14.13 1.73 10.72
C LEU A 19 12.89 2.31 10.02
N THR A 20 11.69 1.89 10.42
CA THR A 20 10.43 2.42 9.90
C THR A 20 10.22 3.87 10.32
N GLU A 21 10.54 4.22 11.57
CA GLU A 21 10.51 5.61 12.05
C GLU A 21 11.49 6.49 11.28
N LEU A 22 12.72 6.03 11.05
CA LEU A 22 13.70 6.73 10.20
C LEU A 22 13.23 6.86 8.76
N ALA A 23 12.60 5.82 8.20
CA ALA A 23 12.05 5.88 6.86
C ALA A 23 11.01 7.01 6.77
N ASN A 24 10.04 7.02 7.69
CA ASN A 24 8.97 8.02 7.74
C ASN A 24 9.55 9.44 7.89
N TYR A 25 10.54 9.62 8.77
CA TYR A 25 11.24 10.89 8.89
C TYR A 25 11.90 11.34 7.58
N GLU A 26 12.63 10.45 6.90
CA GLU A 26 13.27 10.81 5.63
C GLU A 26 12.26 11.15 4.54
N ARG A 27 11.08 10.49 4.52
CA ARG A 27 9.99 10.80 3.57
C ARG A 27 9.28 12.11 3.89
N ASN A 28 8.87 12.28 5.14
CA ASN A 28 7.94 13.33 5.55
C ASN A 28 8.66 14.65 5.83
N VAL A 29 9.83 14.58 6.48
CA VAL A 29 10.57 15.78 6.88
C VAL A 29 11.62 16.12 5.82
N ASN A 30 12.53 15.19 5.51
CA ASN A 30 13.64 15.45 4.57
C ASN A 30 13.23 15.36 3.10
N ARG A 31 12.04 14.81 2.79
CA ARG A 31 11.56 14.57 1.42
C ARG A 31 12.55 13.75 0.57
N ALA A 32 13.31 12.87 1.21
CA ALA A 32 14.34 12.04 0.60
C ALA A 32 13.83 10.62 0.29
N ILE A 33 13.11 10.48 -0.83
CA ILE A 33 12.42 9.22 -1.20
C ILE A 33 13.36 8.01 -1.34
N HIS A 34 14.59 8.21 -1.83
CA HIS A 34 15.57 7.13 -1.95
C HIS A 34 16.01 6.60 -0.58
N LYS A 35 16.17 7.49 0.41
CA LYS A 35 16.50 7.08 1.79
C LYS A 35 15.32 6.38 2.47
N TYR A 36 14.10 6.88 2.26
CA TYR A 36 12.87 6.20 2.70
C TYR A 36 12.81 4.77 2.18
N ASN A 37 13.02 4.57 0.87
CA ASN A 37 13.03 3.24 0.27
C ASN A 37 14.17 2.36 0.81
N ALA A 38 15.36 2.91 1.03
CA ALA A 38 16.48 2.17 1.60
C ALA A 38 16.19 1.65 3.01
N TYR A 39 15.63 2.50 3.90
CA TYR A 39 15.25 2.06 5.25
C TYR A 39 14.11 1.03 5.24
N ARG A 40 13.11 1.19 4.37
CA ARG A 40 12.04 0.19 4.23
C ARG A 40 12.53 -1.14 3.66
N LYS A 41 13.47 -1.13 2.71
CA LYS A 41 14.12 -2.35 2.22
C LYS A 41 14.86 -3.06 3.35
N ALA A 42 15.65 -2.32 4.14
CA ALA A 42 16.35 -2.88 5.29
C ALA A 42 15.37 -3.48 6.33
N ALA A 43 14.30 -2.74 6.68
CA ALA A 43 13.28 -3.22 7.62
C ALA A 43 12.59 -4.51 7.11
N SER A 44 12.24 -4.57 5.82
CA SER A 44 11.61 -5.74 5.18
C SER A 44 12.48 -6.99 5.21
N VAL A 45 13.78 -6.84 4.97
CA VAL A 45 14.69 -8.00 4.97
C VAL A 45 15.00 -8.44 6.40
N ILE A 46 15.09 -7.49 7.35
CA ILE A 46 15.32 -7.80 8.77
C ILE A 46 14.08 -8.45 9.42
N SER A 47 12.86 -8.03 9.07
CA SER A 47 11.63 -8.61 9.65
C SER A 47 11.45 -10.10 9.29
N LYS A 48 12.00 -10.52 8.15
CA LYS A 48 11.99 -11.92 7.70
C LYS A 48 13.18 -12.73 8.20
N TYR A 49 14.19 -12.08 8.79
CA TYR A 49 15.37 -12.77 9.26
C TYR A 49 14.98 -13.65 10.48
N PRO A 50 15.20 -14.98 10.41
CA PRO A 50 14.55 -15.94 11.31
C PRO A 50 15.09 -15.93 12.73
N THR A 51 16.23 -15.28 12.96
CA THR A 51 16.94 -15.24 14.23
C THR A 51 17.14 -13.81 14.70
N LYS A 52 17.34 -13.64 16.02
CA LYS A 52 17.67 -12.34 16.59
C LYS A 52 19.05 -11.89 16.14
N ILE A 53 19.14 -10.72 15.52
CA ILE A 53 20.39 -10.08 15.09
C ILE A 53 21.20 -9.66 16.31
N LYS A 54 22.50 -9.96 16.31
CA LYS A 54 23.43 -9.70 17.42
C LYS A 54 24.43 -8.58 17.14
N SER A 55 24.57 -8.15 15.90
CA SER A 55 25.45 -7.05 15.51
C SER A 55 25.03 -6.42 14.18
N GLY A 56 25.45 -5.18 13.96
CA GLY A 56 25.36 -4.51 12.67
C GLY A 56 26.15 -5.25 11.59
N ALA A 57 27.28 -5.87 11.93
CA ALA A 57 28.06 -6.69 11.00
C ALA A 57 27.31 -7.93 10.50
N GLU A 58 26.52 -8.56 11.38
CA GLU A 58 25.59 -9.63 10.99
C GLU A 58 24.51 -9.10 10.06
N ALA A 59 23.85 -8.01 10.45
CA ALA A 59 22.78 -7.39 9.64
C ALA A 59 23.28 -6.96 8.24
N LYS A 60 24.51 -6.45 8.14
CA LYS A 60 25.13 -5.97 6.89
C LYS A 60 25.29 -7.07 5.83
N LYS A 61 25.20 -8.35 6.21
CA LYS A 61 25.20 -9.48 5.26
C LYS A 61 23.89 -9.57 4.47
N LEU A 62 22.84 -8.92 4.94
CA LEU A 62 21.53 -8.90 4.30
C LEU A 62 21.49 -7.84 3.19
N ASP A 63 20.98 -8.22 2.01
CA ASP A 63 20.81 -7.26 0.91
C ASP A 63 19.86 -6.13 1.33
N GLY A 64 20.29 -4.88 1.13
CA GLY A 64 19.59 -3.68 1.59
C GLY A 64 20.11 -3.10 2.90
N VAL A 65 21.00 -3.77 3.63
CA VAL A 65 21.61 -3.24 4.87
C VAL A 65 23.03 -2.74 4.60
N GLY A 66 23.18 -1.41 4.43
CA GLY A 66 24.47 -0.77 4.26
C GLY A 66 25.20 -0.44 5.56
N ALA A 67 26.45 0.04 5.46
CA ALA A 67 27.29 0.39 6.61
C ALA A 67 26.62 1.35 7.61
N LYS A 68 25.96 2.41 7.10
CA LYS A 68 25.26 3.39 7.96
C LYS A 68 24.04 2.81 8.70
N ILE A 69 23.44 1.73 8.20
CA ILE A 69 22.33 1.05 8.87
C ILE A 69 22.90 0.11 9.93
N ALA A 70 23.95 -0.65 9.57
CA ALA A 70 24.69 -1.50 10.50
C ALA A 70 25.17 -0.73 11.75
N GLU A 71 25.77 0.45 11.59
CA GLU A 71 26.19 1.31 12.70
C GLU A 71 25.02 1.70 13.64
N LYS A 72 23.82 1.93 13.08
CA LYS A 72 22.63 2.26 13.88
C LYS A 72 22.10 1.05 14.63
N ILE A 73 22.19 -0.13 14.02
CA ILE A 73 21.84 -1.40 14.66
C ILE A 73 22.79 -1.64 15.84
N ASP A 74 24.10 -1.43 15.67
CA ASP A 74 25.07 -1.55 16.77
C ASP A 74 24.77 -0.56 17.91
N GLU A 75 24.47 0.71 17.60
CA GLU A 75 24.06 1.69 18.62
C GLU A 75 22.79 1.24 19.35
N PHE A 76 21.78 0.78 18.61
CA PHE A 76 20.52 0.33 19.18
C PHE A 76 20.68 -0.93 20.05
N LEU A 77 21.47 -1.91 19.62
CA LEU A 77 21.74 -3.12 20.39
C LEU A 77 22.52 -2.82 21.67
N ALA A 78 23.43 -1.85 21.64
CA ALA A 78 24.23 -1.47 22.81
C ALA A 78 23.45 -0.63 23.83
N THR A 79 22.53 0.23 23.39
CA THR A 79 21.90 1.25 24.25
C THR A 79 20.39 1.10 24.42
N GLY A 80 19.75 0.26 23.61
CA GLY A 80 18.29 0.13 23.50
C GLY A 80 17.60 1.32 22.81
N LYS A 81 18.36 2.31 22.33
CA LYS A 81 17.84 3.56 21.73
C LYS A 81 18.72 4.01 20.57
N LEU A 82 18.24 5.00 19.82
CA LEU A 82 19.04 5.64 18.78
C LEU A 82 19.02 7.16 18.98
N ARG A 83 20.18 7.77 19.25
CA ARG A 83 20.30 9.22 19.53
C ARG A 83 19.71 10.08 18.41
N LYS A 84 19.83 9.63 17.17
CA LYS A 84 19.23 10.33 16.01
C LYS A 84 17.70 10.39 16.13
N ILE A 85 17.04 9.32 16.54
CA ILE A 85 15.59 9.29 16.71
C ILE A 85 15.17 10.15 17.90
N GLU A 86 15.88 10.06 19.02
CA GLU A 86 15.58 10.89 20.19
C GLU A 86 15.64 12.39 19.85
N LYS A 87 16.64 12.81 19.06
CA LYS A 87 16.73 14.20 18.55
C LYS A 87 15.58 14.56 17.61
N ILE A 88 15.14 13.63 16.76
CA ILE A 88 14.00 13.85 15.84
C ILE A 88 12.71 14.03 16.63
N ARG A 89 12.49 13.23 17.69
CA ARG A 89 11.30 13.30 18.55
C ARG A 89 11.22 14.62 19.34
N GLN A 90 12.37 15.18 19.68
CA GLN A 90 12.48 16.49 20.37
C GLN A 90 12.31 17.69 19.43
N ASP A 91 12.33 17.50 18.11
CA ASP A 91 12.14 18.57 17.14
C ASP A 91 10.64 18.76 16.85
N ASP A 92 10.03 19.79 17.44
CA ASP A 92 8.60 20.08 17.32
C ASP A 92 8.15 20.14 15.86
N THR A 93 8.94 20.76 14.97
CA THR A 93 8.62 20.86 13.54
C THR A 93 8.54 19.48 12.89
N SER A 94 9.53 18.61 13.13
CA SER A 94 9.52 17.24 12.61
C SER A 94 8.36 16.42 13.15
N SER A 95 8.07 16.55 14.44
CA SER A 95 6.95 15.87 15.11
C SER A 95 5.61 16.31 14.53
N SER A 96 5.38 17.62 14.35
CA SER A 96 4.16 18.15 13.72
C SER A 96 4.02 17.71 12.26
N ILE A 97 5.09 17.78 11.46
CA ILE A 97 5.05 17.33 10.06
C ILE A 97 4.68 15.85 9.99
N ASN A 98 5.34 14.99 10.77
CA ASN A 98 5.04 13.56 10.81
C ASN A 98 3.60 13.29 11.22
N PHE A 99 3.10 14.00 12.25
CA PHE A 99 1.73 13.87 12.71
C PHE A 99 0.73 14.21 11.60
N LEU A 100 0.85 15.40 10.98
CA LEU A 100 -0.09 15.85 9.95
C LEU A 100 -0.09 14.94 8.71
N THR A 101 1.05 14.33 8.35
CA THR A 101 1.10 13.38 7.22
C THR A 101 0.33 12.07 7.44
N ARG A 102 -0.13 11.79 8.67
CA ARG A 102 -1.03 10.66 8.94
C ARG A 102 -2.45 10.91 8.42
N VAL A 103 -2.85 12.18 8.26
CA VAL A 103 -4.16 12.54 7.68
C VAL A 103 -4.14 12.26 6.18
N SER A 104 -5.07 11.41 5.71
CA SER A 104 -5.18 11.08 4.29
C SER A 104 -5.35 12.33 3.43
N GLY A 105 -4.53 12.48 2.38
CA GLY A 105 -4.51 13.67 1.52
C GLY A 105 -3.50 14.76 1.95
N ILE A 106 -2.89 14.65 3.13
CA ILE A 106 -1.80 15.54 3.56
C ILE A 106 -0.44 14.87 3.30
N GLY A 107 0.21 15.28 2.21
CA GLY A 107 1.59 14.88 1.92
C GLY A 107 2.65 15.76 2.60
N PRO A 108 3.96 15.40 2.49
CA PRO A 108 5.07 16.13 3.12
C PRO A 108 5.09 17.64 2.84
N ALA A 109 4.76 18.03 1.60
CA ALA A 109 4.74 19.44 1.20
C ALA A 109 3.57 20.20 1.86
N ALA A 110 2.38 19.60 1.91
CA ALA A 110 1.21 20.20 2.54
C ALA A 110 1.38 20.28 4.07
N ALA A 111 1.89 19.23 4.71
CA ALA A 111 2.18 19.22 6.14
C ALA A 111 3.14 20.35 6.53
N ARG A 112 4.24 20.52 5.79
CA ARG A 112 5.20 21.61 6.05
C ARG A 112 4.55 22.99 5.92
N LYS A 113 3.77 23.21 4.86
CA LYS A 113 3.03 24.47 4.66
C LYS A 113 2.08 24.76 5.82
N LEU A 114 1.33 23.75 6.29
CA LEU A 114 0.42 23.89 7.43
C LEU A 114 1.17 24.26 8.72
N VAL A 115 2.32 23.61 8.97
CA VAL A 115 3.17 23.90 10.13
C VAL A 115 3.74 25.32 10.08
N GLU A 116 4.14 25.81 8.90
CA GLU A 116 4.57 27.19 8.67
C GLU A 116 3.45 28.21 8.94
N GLU A 117 2.20 27.81 8.68
CA GLU A 117 1.00 28.59 9.02
C GLU A 117 0.52 28.41 10.48
N GLY A 118 1.28 27.68 11.30
CA GLY A 118 0.96 27.46 12.72
C GLY A 118 -0.03 26.32 13.00
N ILE A 119 -0.48 25.60 11.98
CA ILE A 119 -1.41 24.46 12.10
C ILE A 119 -0.59 23.19 12.35
N LYS A 120 -0.63 22.66 13.58
CA LYS A 120 0.27 21.59 14.03
C LYS A 120 -0.45 20.40 14.69
N THR A 121 -1.70 20.58 15.07
CA THR A 121 -2.53 19.58 15.79
C THR A 121 -3.78 19.21 15.00
N LEU A 122 -4.49 18.17 15.46
CA LEU A 122 -5.78 17.77 14.89
C LEU A 122 -6.84 18.84 15.12
N GLU A 123 -6.80 19.50 16.27
CA GLU A 123 -7.70 20.61 16.60
C GLU A 123 -7.46 21.81 15.69
N ASP A 124 -6.19 22.16 15.42
CA ASP A 124 -5.87 23.22 14.46
C ASP A 124 -6.44 22.91 13.07
N LEU A 125 -6.35 21.65 12.61
CA LEU A 125 -6.92 21.22 11.34
C LEU A 125 -8.44 21.39 11.32
N ARG A 126 -9.14 20.94 12.39
CA ARG A 126 -10.61 21.08 12.54
C ARG A 126 -11.03 22.56 12.54
N ASN A 127 -10.26 23.43 13.18
CA ASN A 127 -10.52 24.87 13.19
C ASN A 127 -10.18 25.57 11.86
N ASN A 128 -9.40 24.93 10.98
CA ASN A 128 -8.93 25.48 9.71
C ASN A 128 -9.38 24.67 8.48
N GLU A 129 -10.52 23.96 8.56
CA GLU A 129 -11.02 23.12 7.46
C GLU A 129 -11.16 23.86 6.12
N HIS A 130 -11.43 25.16 6.14
CA HIS A 130 -11.51 26.00 4.94
C HIS A 130 -10.21 26.04 4.12
N LYS A 131 -9.05 25.73 4.73
CA LYS A 131 -7.75 25.63 4.05
C LYS A 131 -7.47 24.26 3.44
N LEU A 132 -8.29 23.26 3.78
CA LEU A 132 -8.12 21.89 3.35
C LEU A 132 -8.86 21.64 2.03
N ASN A 133 -8.25 20.86 1.13
CA ASN A 133 -8.95 20.38 -0.05
C ASN A 133 -9.93 19.25 0.32
N HIS A 134 -10.76 18.84 -0.65
CA HIS A 134 -11.79 17.81 -0.43
C HIS A 134 -11.22 16.50 0.17
N HIS A 135 -10.14 15.97 -0.40
CA HIS A 135 -9.48 14.75 0.11
C HIS A 135 -9.03 14.94 1.56
N GLN A 136 -8.37 16.05 1.87
CA GLN A 136 -7.88 16.34 3.21
C GLN A 136 -9.01 16.48 4.23
N LYS A 137 -10.15 17.07 3.85
CA LYS A 137 -11.33 17.18 4.72
C LYS A 137 -11.88 15.81 5.09
N ILE A 138 -12.04 14.91 4.11
CA ILE A 138 -12.49 13.54 4.38
C ILE A 138 -11.43 12.76 5.18
N GLY A 139 -10.15 12.95 4.88
CA GLY A 139 -9.06 12.36 5.64
C GLY A 139 -9.02 12.81 7.10
N LEU A 140 -9.41 14.06 7.37
CA LEU A 140 -9.56 14.60 8.72
C LEU A 140 -10.82 14.06 9.41
N LYS A 141 -11.95 14.01 8.69
CA LYS A 141 -13.25 13.49 9.16
C LYS A 141 -13.14 12.06 9.69
N TYR A 142 -12.34 11.22 9.03
CA TYR A 142 -12.18 9.80 9.35
C TYR A 142 -10.78 9.45 9.87
N PHE A 143 -10.09 10.41 10.48
CA PHE A 143 -8.71 10.23 10.92
C PHE A 143 -8.56 9.02 11.85
N GLU A 144 -9.38 8.93 12.91
CA GLU A 144 -9.28 7.82 13.86
C GLU A 144 -9.63 6.46 13.21
N ASP A 145 -10.66 6.42 12.36
CA ASP A 145 -11.13 5.19 11.71
C ASP A 145 -10.11 4.64 10.69
N PHE A 146 -9.44 5.51 9.94
CA PHE A 146 -8.43 5.11 8.95
C PHE A 146 -7.16 4.55 9.57
N GLU A 147 -6.91 4.79 10.86
CA GLU A 147 -5.80 4.16 11.59
C GLU A 147 -6.13 2.78 12.12
N MET A 148 -7.42 2.40 12.12
CA MET A 148 -7.85 1.08 12.57
C MET A 148 -7.62 0.02 11.50
N ARG A 149 -7.03 -1.10 11.91
CA ARG A 149 -6.93 -2.32 11.10
C ARG A 149 -8.32 -2.92 10.83
N ILE A 150 -8.51 -3.51 9.66
CA ILE A 150 -9.73 -4.23 9.26
C ILE A 150 -9.53 -5.74 9.50
N PRO A 151 -10.24 -6.38 10.44
CA PRO A 151 -10.17 -7.82 10.65
C PRO A 151 -10.50 -8.59 9.37
N ARG A 152 -9.86 -9.74 9.13
CA ARG A 152 -10.13 -10.55 7.93
C ARG A 152 -11.59 -10.98 7.81
N SER A 153 -12.28 -11.23 8.92
CA SER A 153 -13.71 -11.53 8.93
C SER A 153 -14.56 -10.37 8.41
N GLU A 154 -14.18 -9.13 8.73
CA GLU A 154 -14.83 -7.93 8.22
C GLU A 154 -14.56 -7.76 6.72
N MET A 155 -13.32 -8.00 6.28
CA MET A 155 -12.97 -8.01 4.84
C MET A 155 -13.78 -9.02 4.03
N VAL A 156 -14.08 -10.20 4.59
CA VAL A 156 -14.94 -11.20 3.93
C VAL A 156 -16.36 -10.66 3.77
N GLN A 157 -16.94 -10.04 4.80
CA GLN A 157 -18.27 -9.42 4.69
C GLN A 157 -18.29 -8.30 3.63
N MET A 158 -17.25 -7.46 3.60
CA MET A 158 -17.11 -6.41 2.59
C MET A 158 -16.97 -7.00 1.18
N GLN A 159 -16.20 -8.08 1.04
CA GLN A 159 -16.06 -8.82 -0.21
C GLN A 159 -17.42 -9.35 -0.69
N ASP A 160 -18.19 -9.99 0.18
CA ASP A 160 -19.48 -10.58 -0.18
C ASP A 160 -20.46 -9.53 -0.71
N ILE A 161 -20.51 -8.35 -0.09
CA ILE A 161 -21.32 -7.21 -0.57
C ILE A 161 -20.83 -6.77 -1.96
N VAL A 162 -19.54 -6.46 -2.12
CA VAL A 162 -19.05 -5.94 -3.40
C VAL A 162 -19.27 -6.94 -4.53
N LEU A 163 -18.97 -8.23 -4.31
CA LEU A 163 -19.13 -9.26 -5.33
C LEU A 163 -20.60 -9.45 -5.72
N LYS A 164 -21.51 -9.40 -4.73
CA LYS A 164 -22.95 -9.47 -4.97
C LYS A 164 -23.43 -8.30 -5.83
N GLU A 165 -23.18 -7.07 -5.38
CA GLU A 165 -23.69 -5.86 -6.04
C GLU A 165 -23.10 -5.68 -7.45
N VAL A 166 -21.80 -5.97 -7.62
CA VAL A 166 -21.14 -5.92 -8.94
C VAL A 166 -21.71 -6.98 -9.89
N ASN A 167 -22.01 -8.18 -9.39
CA ASN A 167 -22.59 -9.25 -10.21
C ASN A 167 -24.06 -8.97 -10.58
N GLU A 168 -24.84 -8.36 -9.67
CA GLU A 168 -26.22 -7.93 -9.95
C GLU A 168 -26.27 -6.79 -10.98
N LEU A 169 -25.27 -5.90 -11.00
CA LEU A 169 -25.14 -4.83 -11.99
C LEU A 169 -24.86 -5.36 -13.41
N ASP A 170 -23.85 -6.21 -13.57
CA ASP A 170 -23.59 -6.98 -14.81
C ASP A 170 -22.71 -8.20 -14.47
N ALA A 171 -23.24 -9.41 -14.70
CA ALA A 171 -22.54 -10.67 -14.45
C ALA A 171 -21.24 -10.86 -15.27
N LYS A 172 -20.95 -9.98 -16.23
CA LYS A 172 -19.69 -9.97 -16.98
C LYS A 172 -18.54 -9.28 -16.24
N TYR A 173 -18.82 -8.51 -15.19
CA TYR A 173 -17.77 -7.97 -14.33
C TYR A 173 -17.06 -9.10 -13.59
N ILE A 174 -15.77 -8.90 -13.38
CA ILE A 174 -14.99 -9.72 -12.44
C ILE A 174 -14.33 -8.76 -11.46
N ALA A 175 -14.78 -8.81 -10.21
CA ALA A 175 -14.16 -8.13 -9.07
C ALA A 175 -13.25 -9.10 -8.31
N THR A 176 -11.99 -8.74 -8.09
CA THR A 176 -11.02 -9.50 -7.30
C THR A 176 -10.52 -8.63 -6.16
N VAL A 177 -10.75 -9.04 -4.92
CA VAL A 177 -10.17 -8.37 -3.75
C VAL A 177 -8.69 -8.73 -3.66
N CYS A 178 -7.84 -7.71 -3.71
CA CYS A 178 -6.39 -7.80 -3.84
C CYS A 178 -5.69 -7.42 -2.52
N GLY A 179 -4.55 -6.74 -2.60
CA GLY A 179 -3.85 -6.21 -1.45
C GLY A 179 -3.44 -7.26 -0.43
N SER A 180 -3.37 -6.81 0.83
CA SER A 180 -3.04 -7.69 1.96
C SER A 180 -4.05 -8.82 2.17
N PHE A 181 -5.31 -8.63 1.78
CA PHE A 181 -6.34 -9.67 1.86
C PHE A 181 -6.01 -10.87 0.98
N ARG A 182 -5.63 -10.65 -0.28
CA ARG A 182 -5.21 -11.72 -1.22
C ARG A 182 -3.91 -12.40 -0.81
N ARG A 183 -3.04 -11.69 -0.08
CA ARG A 183 -1.84 -12.27 0.56
C ARG A 183 -2.13 -13.06 1.83
N GLY A 184 -3.41 -13.24 2.20
CA GLY A 184 -3.78 -14.05 3.36
C GLY A 184 -3.56 -13.37 4.72
N ALA A 185 -3.45 -12.04 4.77
CA ALA A 185 -3.28 -11.34 6.04
C ALA A 185 -4.52 -11.51 6.95
N GLU A 186 -4.29 -11.67 8.26
CA GLU A 186 -5.32 -11.76 9.30
C GLU A 186 -6.08 -10.43 9.52
N SER A 187 -5.50 -9.32 9.05
CA SER A 187 -6.18 -8.04 8.94
C SER A 187 -5.58 -7.22 7.80
N SER A 188 -6.33 -6.24 7.30
CA SER A 188 -5.95 -5.32 6.21
C SER A 188 -5.91 -3.87 6.70
N GLY A 189 -5.26 -2.98 5.95
CA GLY A 189 -5.37 -1.53 6.20
C GLY A 189 -6.60 -0.93 5.54
N ASP A 190 -6.92 -1.44 4.36
CA ASP A 190 -7.97 -0.99 3.45
C ASP A 190 -8.46 -2.17 2.58
N MET A 191 -9.42 -1.89 1.71
CA MET A 191 -9.94 -2.83 0.72
C MET A 191 -9.53 -2.42 -0.70
N ASP A 192 -8.69 -3.25 -1.32
CA ASP A 192 -8.23 -3.11 -2.71
C ASP A 192 -9.05 -4.00 -3.64
N ILE A 193 -9.70 -3.45 -4.67
CA ILE A 193 -10.60 -4.17 -5.57
C ILE A 193 -10.15 -3.99 -7.01
N LEU A 194 -9.57 -5.04 -7.60
CA LEU A 194 -9.30 -5.09 -9.04
C LEU A 194 -10.60 -5.42 -9.77
N LEU A 195 -10.96 -4.61 -10.75
CA LEU A 195 -12.17 -4.78 -11.55
C LEU A 195 -11.79 -4.99 -13.01
N THR A 196 -12.46 -5.92 -13.69
CA THR A 196 -12.37 -6.10 -15.15
C THR A 196 -13.74 -6.32 -15.76
N HIS A 197 -13.86 -6.04 -17.05
CA HIS A 197 -15.08 -6.25 -17.83
C HIS A 197 -14.71 -6.47 -19.30
N PRO A 198 -15.38 -7.36 -20.05
CA PRO A 198 -15.01 -7.69 -21.44
C PRO A 198 -15.07 -6.50 -22.42
N ASN A 199 -15.86 -5.47 -22.14
CA ASN A 199 -15.91 -4.26 -22.98
C ASN A 199 -14.70 -3.32 -22.80
N PHE A 200 -13.82 -3.59 -21.84
CA PHE A 200 -12.60 -2.82 -21.61
C PHE A 200 -11.37 -3.71 -21.77
N THR A 201 -10.64 -3.49 -22.86
CA THR A 201 -9.42 -4.21 -23.23
C THR A 201 -8.33 -3.23 -23.63
N SER A 202 -7.09 -3.69 -23.81
CA SER A 202 -5.98 -2.84 -24.26
C SER A 202 -6.21 -2.22 -25.65
N GLN A 203 -7.13 -2.79 -26.43
CA GLN A 203 -7.51 -2.30 -27.77
C GLN A 203 -8.72 -1.35 -27.75
N SER A 204 -9.35 -1.16 -26.58
CA SER A 204 -10.53 -0.29 -26.48
C SER A 204 -10.13 1.18 -26.71
N THR A 205 -10.76 1.84 -27.69
CA THR A 205 -10.48 3.24 -28.07
C THR A 205 -11.25 4.29 -27.25
N LYS A 206 -12.28 3.87 -26.51
CA LYS A 206 -13.04 4.72 -25.59
C LYS A 206 -12.96 4.13 -24.19
N GLN A 207 -12.78 5.00 -23.19
CA GLN A 207 -12.88 4.61 -21.79
C GLN A 207 -14.37 4.54 -21.44
N PRO A 208 -14.91 3.34 -21.17
CA PRO A 208 -16.32 3.19 -20.89
C PRO A 208 -16.61 3.62 -19.44
N HIS A 209 -17.81 4.12 -19.15
CA HIS A 209 -18.24 4.52 -17.80
C HIS A 209 -18.41 3.34 -16.82
N LEU A 210 -17.74 2.21 -17.06
CA LEU A 210 -17.87 0.96 -16.31
C LEU A 210 -17.54 1.13 -14.83
N LEU A 211 -16.48 1.89 -14.50
CA LEU A 211 -16.14 2.13 -13.11
C LEU A 211 -17.17 3.06 -12.44
N HIS A 212 -17.70 4.02 -13.18
CA HIS A 212 -18.71 4.95 -12.64
C HIS A 212 -19.99 4.22 -12.27
N GLN A 213 -20.43 3.26 -13.09
CA GLN A 213 -21.61 2.42 -12.81
C GLN A 213 -21.41 1.57 -11.56
N VAL A 214 -20.25 0.93 -11.39
CA VAL A 214 -19.94 0.15 -10.19
C VAL A 214 -19.89 1.02 -8.94
N VAL A 215 -19.24 2.18 -9.01
CA VAL A 215 -19.18 3.11 -7.86
C VAL A 215 -20.59 3.60 -7.51
N GLN A 216 -21.41 3.97 -8.50
CA GLN A 216 -22.79 4.41 -8.27
C GLN A 216 -23.63 3.30 -7.62
N CYS A 217 -23.54 2.07 -8.10
CA CYS A 217 -24.24 0.93 -7.50
C CYS A 217 -23.86 0.73 -6.03
N LEU A 218 -22.57 0.83 -5.71
CA LEU A 218 -22.08 0.72 -4.33
C LEU A 218 -22.42 1.93 -3.44
N GLU A 219 -22.59 3.13 -4.03
CA GLU A 219 -23.13 4.32 -3.35
C GLU A 219 -24.63 4.13 -3.04
N GLU A 220 -25.41 3.62 -4.00
CA GLU A 220 -26.86 3.40 -3.87
C GLU A 220 -27.22 2.32 -2.84
N CYS A 221 -26.40 1.28 -2.70
CA CYS A 221 -26.58 0.27 -1.64
C CYS A 221 -26.01 0.71 -0.28
N GLY A 222 -25.44 1.92 -0.19
CA GLY A 222 -24.89 2.50 1.04
C GLY A 222 -23.53 1.95 1.47
N PHE A 223 -22.88 1.11 0.65
CA PHE A 223 -21.55 0.57 0.96
C PHE A 223 -20.45 1.62 0.79
N ILE A 224 -20.49 2.44 -0.26
CA ILE A 224 -19.61 3.60 -0.44
C ILE A 224 -20.31 4.85 0.12
N THR A 225 -19.59 5.59 0.97
CA THR A 225 -20.14 6.75 1.69
C THR A 225 -19.51 8.08 1.25
N ASP A 226 -18.24 8.08 0.88
CA ASP A 226 -17.52 9.30 0.48
C ASP A 226 -16.52 9.00 -0.64
N THR A 227 -16.31 9.97 -1.52
CA THR A 227 -15.33 9.89 -2.62
C THR A 227 -14.13 10.77 -2.30
N LEU A 228 -12.90 10.25 -2.43
CA LEU A 228 -11.67 11.05 -2.41
C LEU A 228 -11.21 11.41 -3.82
N VAL A 229 -11.20 10.41 -4.72
CA VAL A 229 -10.81 10.53 -6.12
C VAL A 229 -11.68 9.60 -6.94
N LYS A 230 -12.24 10.09 -8.05
CA LYS A 230 -13.02 9.30 -9.02
C LYS A 230 -12.59 9.70 -10.43
N GLY A 231 -11.99 8.75 -11.14
CA GLY A 231 -11.67 8.86 -12.56
C GLY A 231 -12.19 7.63 -13.32
N ASP A 232 -11.86 7.51 -14.59
CA ASP A 232 -12.39 6.44 -15.45
C ASP A 232 -11.88 5.04 -15.11
N THR A 233 -10.65 4.94 -14.58
CA THR A 233 -10.01 3.65 -14.25
C THR A 233 -9.66 3.49 -12.79
N LYS A 234 -9.78 4.55 -11.98
CA LYS A 234 -9.40 4.52 -10.57
C LYS A 234 -10.41 5.27 -9.72
N PHE A 235 -10.85 4.62 -8.65
CA PHE A 235 -11.62 5.19 -7.57
C PHE A 235 -10.85 5.02 -6.26
N MET A 236 -10.87 6.06 -5.44
CA MET A 236 -10.42 6.05 -4.05
C MET A 236 -11.53 6.68 -3.22
N GLY A 237 -12.06 5.94 -2.25
CA GLY A 237 -13.15 6.44 -1.42
C GLY A 237 -13.21 5.81 -0.04
N VAL A 238 -14.37 5.96 0.55
CA VAL A 238 -14.68 5.50 1.89
C VAL A 238 -15.91 4.63 1.78
N GLY A 239 -15.90 3.51 2.49
CA GLY A 239 -17.08 2.69 2.65
C GLY A 239 -17.22 2.16 4.06
N GLN A 240 -18.38 1.59 4.33
CA GLN A 240 -18.75 1.11 5.65
C GLN A 240 -19.60 -0.15 5.49
N LEU A 241 -19.38 -1.13 6.36
CA LEU A 241 -20.35 -2.22 6.46
C LEU A 241 -21.66 -1.70 7.05
N PRO A 242 -22.82 -2.20 6.58
CA PRO A 242 -24.09 -1.91 7.22
C PRO A 242 -24.05 -2.22 8.72
N SER A 243 -24.68 -1.37 9.53
CA SER A 243 -24.81 -1.64 10.96
C SER A 243 -25.60 -2.92 11.22
N ASP A 244 -25.10 -3.76 12.12
CA ASP A 244 -25.80 -4.95 12.59
C ASP A 244 -26.26 -4.71 14.04
N GLY A 245 -27.54 -4.35 14.20
CA GLY A 245 -28.09 -3.87 15.47
C GLY A 245 -27.39 -2.61 15.97
N ASP A 246 -26.84 -2.65 17.20
CA ASP A 246 -26.13 -1.53 17.82
C ASP A 246 -24.66 -1.42 17.36
N LYS A 247 -24.16 -2.37 16.56
CA LYS A 247 -22.76 -2.37 16.14
C LYS A 247 -22.54 -1.42 14.97
N VAL A 248 -21.92 -0.28 15.26
CA VAL A 248 -21.42 0.66 14.24
C VAL A 248 -20.03 0.22 13.79
N HIS A 249 -19.87 -0.04 12.49
CA HIS A 249 -18.58 -0.38 11.90
C HIS A 249 -17.77 0.90 11.61
N PRO A 250 -16.44 0.91 11.80
CA PRO A 250 -15.62 2.05 11.41
C PRO A 250 -15.66 2.29 9.90
N PHE A 251 -15.46 3.54 9.47
CA PHE A 251 -15.33 3.88 8.06
C PHE A 251 -13.99 3.38 7.51
N ARG A 252 -14.03 2.68 6.37
CA ARG A 252 -12.86 2.01 5.78
C ARG A 252 -12.47 2.66 4.46
N ARG A 253 -11.16 2.72 4.21
CA ARG A 253 -10.63 3.11 2.91
C ARG A 253 -10.89 1.99 1.89
N ILE A 254 -11.35 2.38 0.71
CA ILE A 254 -11.62 1.48 -0.41
C ILE A 254 -10.99 2.06 -1.68
N ASP A 255 -10.22 1.23 -2.38
CA ASP A 255 -9.62 1.56 -3.66
C ASP A 255 -10.10 0.56 -4.73
N ILE A 256 -10.72 1.08 -5.80
CA ILE A 256 -11.18 0.26 -6.93
C ILE A 256 -10.36 0.63 -8.16
N ARG A 257 -9.79 -0.38 -8.82
CA ARG A 257 -8.97 -0.21 -10.02
C ARG A 257 -9.55 -1.03 -11.16
N LEU A 258 -10.08 -0.35 -12.18
CA LEU A 258 -10.47 -0.96 -13.44
C LEU A 258 -9.23 -1.17 -14.31
N ILE A 259 -8.97 -2.42 -14.69
CA ILE A 259 -7.86 -2.84 -15.56
C ILE A 259 -8.42 -3.46 -16.84
N PRO A 260 -7.76 -3.27 -18.00
CA PRO A 260 -8.11 -3.98 -19.22
C PRO A 260 -8.16 -5.50 -19.00
N LYS A 261 -9.23 -6.16 -19.43
CA LYS A 261 -9.47 -7.57 -19.13
C LYS A 261 -8.33 -8.49 -19.60
N ASP A 262 -7.78 -8.20 -20.76
CA ASP A 262 -6.64 -8.91 -21.37
C ASP A 262 -5.30 -8.65 -20.67
N GLN A 263 -5.25 -7.74 -19.70
CA GLN A 263 -4.07 -7.43 -18.89
C GLN A 263 -4.25 -7.81 -17.41
N TYR A 264 -5.24 -8.65 -17.11
CA TYR A 264 -5.60 -9.06 -15.76
C TYR A 264 -4.40 -9.55 -14.93
N TYR A 265 -3.52 -10.38 -15.49
CA TYR A 265 -2.42 -10.99 -14.75
C TYR A 265 -1.35 -9.97 -14.30
N CYS A 266 -1.03 -8.99 -15.14
CA CYS A 266 -0.17 -7.87 -14.74
C CYS A 266 -0.85 -7.01 -13.67
N GLY A 267 -2.16 -6.76 -13.83
CA GLY A 267 -2.96 -5.95 -12.91
C GLY A 267 -3.10 -6.58 -11.53
N VAL A 268 -3.46 -7.86 -11.46
CA VAL A 268 -3.61 -8.61 -10.21
C VAL A 268 -2.26 -8.79 -9.52
N LEU A 269 -1.16 -9.00 -10.25
CA LEU A 269 0.19 -9.03 -9.66
C LEU A 269 0.52 -7.70 -8.99
N TYR A 270 0.33 -6.59 -9.71
CA TYR A 270 0.53 -5.24 -9.17
C TYR A 270 -0.31 -5.00 -7.93
N PHE A 271 -1.61 -5.30 -7.98
CA PHE A 271 -2.52 -4.93 -6.89
C PHE A 271 -2.47 -5.91 -5.72
N THR A 272 -1.95 -7.13 -5.91
CA THR A 272 -1.64 -8.06 -4.82
C THR A 272 -0.50 -7.56 -3.95
N GLY A 273 0.54 -6.97 -4.53
CA GLY A 273 1.70 -6.45 -3.80
C GLY A 273 2.49 -7.54 -3.03
N SER A 274 3.18 -7.21 -1.93
CA SER A 274 3.25 -5.89 -1.27
C SER A 274 3.93 -4.82 -2.11
N ASP A 275 3.92 -3.56 -1.65
CA ASP A 275 4.58 -2.46 -2.37
C ASP A 275 6.11 -2.64 -2.44
N ILE A 276 6.72 -3.23 -1.41
CA ILE A 276 8.13 -3.61 -1.41
C ILE A 276 8.38 -4.76 -2.39
N PHE A 277 7.53 -5.80 -2.37
CA PHE A 277 7.62 -6.91 -3.34
C PHE A 277 7.59 -6.40 -4.78
N ASN A 278 6.64 -5.53 -5.10
CA ASN A 278 6.51 -4.94 -6.43
C ASN A 278 7.76 -4.13 -6.82
N LYS A 279 8.32 -3.34 -5.91
CA LYS A 279 9.56 -2.59 -6.17
C LYS A 279 10.73 -3.53 -6.46
N ASN A 280 10.90 -4.57 -5.64
CA ASN A 280 11.98 -5.54 -5.80
C ASN A 280 11.83 -6.33 -7.11
N MET A 281 10.63 -6.83 -7.40
CA MET A 281 10.35 -7.58 -8.63
C MET A 281 10.53 -6.73 -9.89
N ARG A 282 10.09 -5.47 -9.88
CA ARG A 282 10.30 -4.54 -11.00
C ARG A 282 11.77 -4.16 -11.18
N SER A 283 12.52 -4.00 -10.09
CA SER A 283 13.97 -3.79 -10.16
C SER A 283 14.68 -5.00 -10.78
N HIS A 284 14.34 -6.20 -10.31
CA HIS A 284 14.86 -7.44 -10.88
C HIS A 284 14.49 -7.59 -12.36
N ALA A 285 13.26 -7.25 -12.75
CA ALA A 285 12.86 -7.23 -14.15
C ALA A 285 13.78 -6.33 -15.00
N LEU A 286 14.11 -5.12 -14.51
CA LEU A 286 15.05 -4.21 -15.19
C LEU A 286 16.43 -4.84 -15.34
N ASP A 287 16.95 -5.48 -14.30
CA ASP A 287 18.24 -6.18 -14.33
C ASP A 287 18.24 -7.35 -15.33
N GLN A 288 17.08 -7.96 -15.58
CA GLN A 288 16.87 -9.00 -16.60
C GLN A 288 16.53 -8.45 -17.98
N GLY A 289 16.54 -7.12 -18.18
CA GLY A 289 16.25 -6.50 -19.47
C GLY A 289 14.76 -6.40 -19.80
N PHE A 290 13.90 -6.30 -18.78
CA PHE A 290 12.46 -6.09 -18.95
C PHE A 290 11.96 -4.90 -18.14
N THR A 291 10.83 -4.33 -18.54
CA THR A 291 10.07 -3.37 -17.73
C THR A 291 8.68 -3.91 -17.45
N LEU A 292 8.28 -3.87 -16.19
CA LEU A 292 7.01 -4.40 -15.69
C LEU A 292 6.18 -3.29 -15.05
N ASN A 293 4.94 -3.13 -15.52
CA ASN A 293 3.94 -2.28 -14.90
C ASN A 293 2.63 -3.06 -14.67
N GLU A 294 1.56 -2.39 -14.23
CA GLU A 294 0.26 -3.02 -13.98
C GLU A 294 -0.48 -3.49 -15.25
N TYR A 295 0.06 -3.22 -16.44
CA TYR A 295 -0.57 -3.52 -17.72
C TYR A 295 0.18 -4.61 -18.48
N THR A 296 1.51 -4.50 -18.54
CA THR A 296 2.34 -5.33 -19.44
C THR A 296 3.73 -5.57 -18.86
N LEU A 297 4.32 -6.71 -19.25
CA LEU A 297 5.75 -6.94 -19.25
C LEU A 297 6.30 -6.70 -20.66
N ARG A 298 7.35 -5.90 -20.81
CA ARG A 298 7.97 -5.57 -22.10
C ARG A 298 9.47 -5.78 -22.05
N PRO A 299 10.11 -6.31 -23.11
CA PRO A 299 11.56 -6.36 -23.18
C PRO A 299 12.12 -4.94 -23.39
N LEU A 300 13.31 -4.69 -22.86
CA LEU A 300 14.08 -3.48 -23.12
C LEU A 300 15.06 -3.75 -24.26
N GLY A 301 14.97 -2.96 -25.32
CA GLY A 301 15.94 -3.00 -26.40
C GLY A 301 17.32 -2.49 -25.94
N VAL A 302 18.34 -2.65 -26.79
CA VAL A 302 19.72 -2.18 -26.52
C VAL A 302 19.81 -0.68 -26.18
N THR A 303 18.81 0.10 -26.61
CA THR A 303 18.69 1.55 -26.35
C THR A 303 17.98 1.87 -25.03
N GLY A 304 17.48 0.87 -24.30
CA GLY A 304 16.65 1.05 -23.10
C GLY A 304 15.19 1.39 -23.39
N ILE A 305 14.76 1.37 -24.66
CA ILE A 305 13.38 1.60 -25.06
C ILE A 305 12.58 0.31 -24.90
N ALA A 306 11.39 0.40 -24.30
CA ALA A 306 10.48 -0.72 -24.15
C ALA A 306 9.92 -1.16 -25.50
N GLY A 307 10.07 -2.45 -25.83
CA GLY A 307 9.47 -3.08 -27.00
C GLY A 307 8.00 -3.42 -26.80
N GLU A 308 7.51 -4.33 -27.64
CA GLU A 308 6.13 -4.81 -27.60
C GLU A 308 5.81 -5.61 -26.33
N ALA A 309 4.53 -5.63 -25.95
CA ALA A 309 4.07 -6.40 -24.80
C ALA A 309 4.23 -7.91 -25.05
N LEU A 310 4.78 -8.62 -24.06
CA LEU A 310 4.88 -10.08 -24.10
C LEU A 310 3.50 -10.72 -23.82
N PRO A 311 3.23 -11.91 -24.39
CA PRO A 311 2.01 -12.65 -24.08
C PRO A 311 2.06 -13.15 -22.64
N ILE A 312 1.00 -12.90 -21.86
CA ILE A 312 0.87 -13.32 -20.46
C ILE A 312 -0.51 -13.94 -20.28
N ASP A 313 -0.53 -15.23 -19.92
CA ASP A 313 -1.75 -15.99 -19.63
C ASP A 313 -1.79 -16.52 -18.18
N SER A 314 -0.79 -16.18 -17.37
CA SER A 314 -0.80 -16.42 -15.93
C SER A 314 0.07 -15.41 -15.17
N GLU A 315 -0.13 -15.30 -13.85
CA GLU A 315 0.85 -14.58 -13.01
C GLU A 315 2.24 -15.22 -13.13
N LYS A 316 2.31 -16.55 -13.24
CA LYS A 316 3.56 -17.32 -13.30
C LYS A 316 4.39 -16.99 -14.52
N ASP A 317 3.79 -16.70 -15.67
CA ASP A 317 4.51 -16.34 -16.90
C ASP A 317 5.40 -15.11 -16.67
N ILE A 318 4.90 -14.12 -15.91
CA ILE A 318 5.66 -12.91 -15.56
C ILE A 318 6.90 -13.28 -14.76
N PHE A 319 6.79 -14.22 -13.82
CA PHE A 319 7.92 -14.72 -13.04
C PHE A 319 8.92 -15.51 -13.90
N ASP A 320 8.42 -16.35 -14.81
CA ASP A 320 9.24 -17.17 -15.68
C ASP A 320 10.08 -16.30 -16.65
N TYR A 321 9.49 -15.26 -17.25
CA TYR A 321 10.20 -14.34 -18.15
C TYR A 321 11.40 -13.66 -17.49
N ILE A 322 11.23 -13.24 -16.24
CA ILE A 322 12.30 -12.57 -15.48
C ILE A 322 13.16 -13.57 -14.69
N GLN A 323 13.07 -14.88 -14.98
CA GLN A 323 13.85 -15.93 -14.33
C GLN A 323 13.75 -15.91 -12.80
N TYR A 324 12.54 -15.66 -12.29
CA TYR A 324 12.28 -15.55 -10.87
C TYR A 324 11.39 -16.71 -10.43
N ARG A 325 11.72 -17.32 -9.29
CA ARG A 325 10.90 -18.41 -8.77
C ARG A 325 9.50 -17.88 -8.47
N TYR A 326 8.47 -18.56 -8.99
CA TYR A 326 7.09 -18.23 -8.65
C TYR A 326 6.88 -18.29 -7.15
N ARG A 327 6.23 -17.24 -6.63
CA ARG A 327 5.88 -17.08 -5.23
C ARG A 327 4.39 -16.89 -5.14
N GLU A 328 3.74 -17.66 -4.29
CA GLU A 328 2.31 -17.52 -4.04
C GLU A 328 2.00 -16.18 -3.38
N PRO A 329 0.78 -15.62 -3.52
CA PRO A 329 0.42 -14.34 -2.90
C PRO A 329 0.79 -14.21 -1.42
N HIS A 330 0.61 -15.26 -0.62
CA HIS A 330 0.93 -15.26 0.81
C HIS A 330 2.44 -15.20 1.10
N GLU A 331 3.29 -15.51 0.12
CA GLU A 331 4.74 -15.38 0.22
C GLU A 331 5.23 -13.97 -0.15
N ARG A 332 4.36 -13.09 -0.67
CA ARG A 332 4.72 -11.74 -1.19
C ARG A 332 4.53 -10.61 -0.18
N SER A 333 4.28 -10.94 1.08
CA SER A 333 4.21 -9.95 2.17
C SER A 333 5.63 -9.53 2.56
N GLU A 334 6.19 -8.60 1.78
CA GLU A 334 7.50 -8.00 2.01
C GLU A 334 7.47 -6.68 2.74
#